data_AF-A0A0Q5ITH3-F1
#
_entry.id   AF-A0A0Q5ITH3-F1
#
_cell.length_a   1.000
_cell.length_b   1.000
_cell.length_c   1.000
_cell.angle_alpha   90.00
_cell.angle_beta   90.00
_cell.angle_gamma   90.00
#
_symmetry.space_group_name_H-M   'P 1'
#
loop_
_entity.id
_entity.type
_entity.pdbx_description
1 polymer ?
#
loop_
_entity_poly.entity_id
_entity_poly.type
_entity_poly.pdbx_seq_one_letter_code
_entity_poly.pdbx_strand_id
1 'polypeptide(L)'
;MSKTFRLPLLAALPALLASCGSDPDLGQYRRTSFNSYSDCVRAYQTQVDRGLQNPCQKTVRTGGGFFYYGPYFFAGRGNTRYLGYDRSGSGSVAGQGLSFDSKGNVRTFSKPGTSRGGFTSGSRSRGGSFGG
;
A
#
# COMPACT_ATOMS: atom_id res chain seq x y z
N MET A 1 37.63 -29.85 46.53
CA MET A 1 36.50 -28.91 46.69
C MET A 1 36.07 -28.43 45.31
N SER A 2 34.96 -28.96 44.80
CA SER A 2 34.42 -28.70 43.46
C SER A 2 33.32 -27.64 43.53
N LYS A 3 33.52 -26.48 42.89
CA LYS A 3 32.49 -25.43 42.78
C LYS A 3 31.72 -25.60 41.47
N THR A 4 30.43 -25.91 41.61
CA THR A 4 29.48 -26.08 40.52
C THR A 4 28.97 -24.72 40.05
N PHE A 5 29.16 -24.38 38.79
CA PHE A 5 28.53 -23.22 38.15
C PHE A 5 27.17 -23.64 37.60
N ARG A 6 26.10 -23.00 38.08
CA ARG A 6 24.75 -23.14 37.51
C ARG A 6 24.53 -22.02 36.49
N LEU A 7 24.47 -22.36 35.21
CA LEU A 7 24.01 -21.43 34.18
C LEU A 7 22.47 -21.37 34.21
N PRO A 8 21.86 -20.21 34.47
CA PRO A 8 20.43 -20.05 34.26
C PRO A 8 20.18 -20.09 32.75
N LEU A 9 19.32 -21.03 32.33
CA LEU A 9 18.71 -21.10 31.02
C LEU A 9 18.05 -19.75 30.71
N LEU A 10 18.73 -18.92 29.91
CA LEU A 10 18.11 -17.79 29.20
C LEU A 10 17.20 -18.38 28.12
N ALA A 11 16.00 -18.77 28.55
CA ALA A 11 14.84 -18.79 27.69
C ALA A 11 14.59 -17.37 27.12
N ALA A 12 14.02 -17.34 25.92
CA ALA A 12 13.62 -16.15 25.16
C ALA A 12 14.76 -15.46 24.38
N LEU A 13 15.25 -16.13 23.33
CA LEU A 13 15.64 -15.39 22.14
C LEU A 13 14.39 -14.98 21.35
N PRO A 14 14.33 -13.74 20.86
CA PRO A 14 13.09 -13.10 20.44
C PRO A 14 12.62 -13.69 19.11
N ALA A 15 11.30 -13.75 18.92
CA ALA A 15 10.67 -13.94 17.63
C ALA A 15 10.99 -12.74 16.70
N LEU A 16 12.23 -12.67 16.21
CA LEU A 16 12.70 -11.73 15.19
C LEU A 16 12.40 -12.29 13.80
N LEU A 17 11.12 -12.55 13.52
CA LEU A 17 10.59 -12.74 12.17
C LEU A 17 9.27 -11.96 11.99
N ALA A 18 9.13 -10.85 12.70
CA ALA A 18 8.09 -9.85 12.42
C ALA A 18 8.70 -8.67 11.65
N SER A 19 9.20 -8.93 10.43
CA SER A 19 9.39 -7.89 9.43
C SER A 19 9.40 -8.47 8.01
N CYS A 20 8.47 -9.37 7.70
CA CYS A 20 7.92 -9.36 6.35
C CYS A 20 6.95 -8.19 6.29
N GLY A 21 7.49 -6.97 6.25
CA GLY A 21 6.74 -5.81 5.80
C GLY A 21 6.25 -6.19 4.41
N SER A 22 4.99 -6.56 4.31
CA SER A 22 4.41 -7.03 3.07
C SER A 22 4.44 -5.82 2.15
N ASP A 23 5.44 -5.77 1.27
CA ASP A 23 5.43 -4.81 0.18
C ASP A 23 4.05 -4.91 -0.46
N PRO A 24 3.36 -3.78 -0.67
CA PRO A 24 2.04 -3.82 -1.26
C PRO A 24 2.13 -4.59 -2.56
N ASP A 25 1.34 -5.66 -2.70
CA ASP A 25 1.28 -6.40 -3.95
C ASP A 25 0.62 -5.50 -5.00
N LEU A 26 1.47 -4.81 -5.75
CA LEU A 26 1.09 -3.86 -6.79
C LEU A 26 1.31 -4.46 -8.18
N GLY A 27 1.50 -5.78 -8.29
CA GLY A 27 1.76 -6.47 -9.56
C GLY A 27 0.63 -6.31 -10.59
N GLN A 28 -0.59 -6.06 -10.12
CA GLN A 28 -1.76 -5.80 -10.97
C GLN A 28 -1.88 -4.33 -11.41
N TYR A 29 -1.13 -3.42 -10.78
CA TYR A 29 -1.18 -2.00 -11.08
C TYR A 29 -0.14 -1.65 -12.13
N ARG A 30 -0.54 -0.83 -13.10
CA ARG A 30 0.32 -0.29 -14.14
C ARG A 30 0.70 1.14 -13.78
N ARG A 31 1.83 1.63 -14.32
CA ARG A 31 2.25 3.02 -14.20
C ARG A 31 2.64 3.56 -15.56
N THR A 32 2.38 4.84 -15.78
CA THR A 32 2.81 5.57 -16.97
C THR A 32 3.97 6.48 -16.58
N SER A 33 5.02 6.52 -17.41
CA SER A 33 6.15 7.43 -17.22
C SER A 33 6.00 8.69 -18.09
N PHE A 34 6.41 9.82 -17.55
CA PHE A 34 6.39 11.14 -18.18
C PHE A 34 7.78 11.76 -18.10
N ASN A 35 8.12 12.61 -19.06
CA ASN A 35 9.39 13.34 -19.06
C ASN A 35 9.34 14.61 -18.19
N SER A 36 8.14 15.14 -17.91
CA SER A 36 7.94 16.33 -17.09
C SER A 36 6.90 16.09 -15.99
N TYR A 37 7.07 16.78 -14.85
CA TYR A 37 6.10 16.79 -13.76
C TYR A 37 4.76 17.40 -14.21
N SER A 38 4.81 18.51 -14.97
CA SER A 38 3.61 19.19 -15.44
C SER A 38 2.76 18.33 -16.37
N ASP A 39 3.39 17.50 -17.21
CA ASP A 39 2.68 16.57 -18.09
C ASP A 39 1.98 15.46 -17.32
N CYS A 40 2.66 14.95 -16.29
CA CYS A 40 2.06 13.95 -15.40
C CYS A 40 0.87 14.53 -14.63
N VAL A 41 0.99 15.73 -14.04
CA VAL A 41 -0.11 16.37 -13.30
C VAL A 41 -1.29 16.64 -14.23
N ARG A 42 -1.03 17.17 -15.42
CA ARG A 42 -2.06 17.45 -16.43
C ARG A 42 -2.77 16.18 -16.90
N ALA A 43 -2.05 15.06 -17.06
CA ALA A 43 -2.65 13.78 -17.44
C ALA A 43 -3.59 13.22 -16.36
N TYR A 44 -3.36 13.55 -15.08
CA TYR A 44 -4.16 13.08 -13.95
C TYR A 44 -4.92 14.20 -13.23
N GLN A 45 -5.15 15.34 -13.88
CA GLN A 45 -5.75 16.52 -13.26
C GLN A 45 -7.13 16.20 -12.69
N THR A 46 -7.96 15.48 -13.45
CA THR A 46 -9.30 15.06 -13.00
C THR A 46 -9.24 14.23 -11.72
N GLN A 47 -8.24 13.35 -11.56
CA GLN A 47 -8.11 12.55 -10.35
C GLN A 47 -7.60 13.40 -9.17
N VAL A 48 -6.71 14.36 -9.43
CA VAL A 48 -6.23 15.33 -8.41
C VAL A 48 -7.40 16.17 -7.90
N ASP A 49 -8.23 16.68 -8.80
CA ASP A 49 -9.42 17.49 -8.45
C ASP A 49 -10.44 16.69 -7.62
N ARG A 50 -10.43 15.35 -7.77
CA ARG A 50 -11.25 14.41 -6.98
C ARG A 50 -10.58 13.94 -5.69
N GLY A 51 -9.41 14.49 -5.34
CA GLY A 51 -8.70 14.25 -4.09
C GLY A 51 -7.55 13.24 -4.16
N LEU A 52 -7.05 12.88 -5.35
CA LEU A 52 -5.88 12.02 -5.47
C LEU A 52 -4.64 12.78 -4.98
N GLN A 53 -4.01 12.26 -3.94
CA GLN A 53 -2.82 12.89 -3.38
C GLN A 53 -1.57 12.51 -4.17
N ASN A 54 -0.77 13.51 -4.52
CA ASN A 54 0.55 13.39 -5.13
C ASN A 54 0.62 12.33 -6.25
N PRO A 55 0.05 12.60 -7.43
CA PRO A 55 -0.05 11.62 -8.51
C PRO A 55 1.31 11.30 -9.17
N CYS A 56 2.32 12.14 -8.98
CA CYS A 56 3.52 12.13 -9.80
C CYS A 56 4.78 11.99 -8.95
N GLN A 57 5.51 10.88 -9.11
CA GLN A 57 6.76 10.63 -8.40
C GLN A 57 7.96 10.88 -9.30
N LYS A 58 8.88 11.73 -8.85
CA LYS A 58 10.18 11.90 -9.50
C LYS A 58 11.03 10.63 -9.31
N THR A 59 11.62 10.15 -10.39
CA THR A 59 12.50 8.97 -10.40
C THR A 59 13.73 9.27 -11.23
N VAL A 60 14.89 8.85 -10.73
CA VAL A 60 16.19 9.03 -11.41
C VAL A 60 16.36 7.87 -12.39
N ARG A 61 16.78 8.16 -13.63
CA ARG A 61 17.14 7.10 -14.58
C ARG A 61 18.51 6.53 -14.25
N THR A 62 18.66 5.22 -14.38
CA THR A 62 19.99 4.60 -14.37
C THR A 62 20.79 5.16 -15.55
N GLY A 63 21.93 5.82 -15.28
CA GLY A 63 22.73 6.51 -16.30
C GLY A 63 22.50 8.02 -16.42
N GLY A 64 21.67 8.62 -15.56
CA GLY A 64 21.52 10.07 -15.46
C GLY A 64 20.20 10.61 -16.03
N GLY A 65 19.78 11.76 -15.51
CA GLY A 65 18.49 12.39 -15.81
C GLY A 65 17.35 11.90 -14.92
N PHE A 66 16.18 12.49 -15.13
CA PHE A 66 14.99 12.23 -14.32
C PHE A 66 13.78 11.99 -15.21
N PHE A 67 12.80 11.28 -14.66
CA PHE A 67 11.48 11.12 -15.24
C PHE A 67 10.46 11.05 -14.10
N TYR A 68 9.19 11.05 -14.45
CA TYR A 68 8.11 11.04 -13.48
C TYR A 68 7.22 9.84 -13.73
N TYR A 69 7.03 9.00 -12.72
CA TYR A 69 5.96 8.01 -12.77
C TYR A 69 4.65 8.64 -12.31
N GLY A 70 3.59 8.45 -13.10
CA GLY A 70 2.21 8.69 -12.68
C GLY A 70 1.76 7.72 -11.59
N PRO A 71 0.51 7.84 -11.12
CA PRO A 71 -0.01 7.01 -10.05
C PRO A 71 -0.10 5.56 -10.51
N TYR A 72 -0.08 4.65 -9.55
CA TYR A 72 -0.42 3.25 -9.79
C TYR A 72 -1.88 3.15 -10.19
N PHE A 73 -2.11 2.62 -11.39
CA PHE A 73 -3.41 2.52 -12.03
C PHE A 73 -3.83 1.06 -12.17
N PHE A 74 -5.06 0.76 -11.77
CA PHE A 74 -5.69 -0.53 -12.00
C PHE A 74 -7.07 -0.32 -12.64
N ALA A 75 -7.33 -0.98 -13.76
CA ALA A 75 -8.65 -1.02 -14.40
C ALA A 75 -9.24 -2.41 -14.25
N GLY A 76 -10.20 -2.55 -13.34
CA GLY A 76 -11.03 -3.75 -13.19
C GLY A 76 -12.32 -3.65 -14.02
N ARG A 77 -13.06 -4.76 -14.09
CA ARG A 77 -14.32 -4.86 -14.87
C ARG A 77 -15.44 -3.89 -14.44
N GLY A 78 -15.36 -3.31 -13.24
CA GLY A 78 -16.38 -2.39 -12.74
C GLY A 78 -15.84 -1.28 -11.83
N ASN A 79 -14.51 -1.19 -11.71
CA ASN A 79 -13.87 -0.14 -10.96
C ASN A 79 -12.49 0.20 -11.51
N THR A 80 -12.12 1.46 -11.38
CA THR A 80 -10.78 1.95 -11.69
C THR A 80 -10.16 2.47 -10.42
N ARG A 81 -8.93 2.06 -10.11
CA ARG A 81 -8.22 2.46 -8.89
C ARG A 81 -6.96 3.22 -9.23
N TYR A 82 -6.71 4.28 -8.49
CA TYR A 82 -5.53 5.12 -8.57
C TYR A 82 -4.88 5.22 -7.18
N LEU A 83 -3.60 4.93 -7.10
CA LEU A 83 -2.78 5.08 -5.90
C LEU A 83 -1.64 6.03 -6.22
N GLY A 84 -1.65 7.19 -5.58
CA GLY A 84 -0.56 8.16 -5.66
C GLY A 84 0.59 7.80 -4.73
N TYR A 85 1.41 8.81 -4.46
CA TYR A 85 2.63 8.67 -3.68
C TYR A 85 2.53 9.39 -2.35
N ASP A 86 3.33 8.97 -1.38
CA ASP A 86 3.47 9.69 -0.12
C ASP A 86 4.10 11.08 -0.37
N ARG A 87 3.85 12.03 0.54
CA ARG A 87 4.47 13.35 0.53
C ARG A 87 5.92 13.33 1.03
N SER A 88 6.38 12.24 1.66
CA SER A 88 7.74 12.16 2.23
C SER A 88 8.86 12.16 1.18
N GLY A 89 8.54 12.08 -0.12
CA GLY A 89 9.52 12.11 -1.20
C GLY A 89 10.31 10.81 -1.37
N SER A 90 10.09 9.80 -0.53
CA SER A 90 10.74 8.48 -0.58
C SER A 90 10.31 7.62 -1.78
N GLY A 91 9.33 8.08 -2.57
CA GLY A 91 8.71 7.28 -3.63
C GLY A 91 7.82 6.15 -3.13
N SER A 92 7.53 6.12 -1.83
CA SER A 92 6.57 5.20 -1.23
C SER A 92 5.16 5.50 -1.73
N VAL A 93 4.35 4.45 -1.87
CA VAL A 93 2.95 4.58 -2.28
C VAL A 93 2.12 5.10 -1.12
N ALA A 94 1.24 6.06 -1.41
CA ALA A 94 0.33 6.65 -0.43
C ALA A 94 -0.50 5.57 0.28
N GLY A 95 -0.76 5.75 1.57
CA GLY A 95 -1.59 4.82 2.36
C GLY A 95 -3.05 4.76 1.92
N GLN A 96 -3.50 5.73 1.11
CA GLN A 96 -4.85 5.81 0.55
C GLN A 96 -4.81 6.14 -0.95
N GLY A 97 -5.78 5.61 -1.70
CA GLY A 97 -6.00 5.87 -3.11
C GLY A 97 -7.45 6.19 -3.42
N LEU A 98 -7.74 6.48 -4.69
CA LEU A 98 -9.08 6.72 -5.22
C LEU A 98 -9.57 5.52 -6.04
N SER A 99 -10.79 5.08 -5.78
CA SER A 99 -11.54 4.13 -6.60
C SER A 99 -12.69 4.85 -7.26
N PHE A 100 -12.83 4.66 -8.56
CA PHE A 100 -13.95 5.10 -9.38
C PHE A 100 -14.80 3.88 -9.70
N ASP A 101 -16.11 3.95 -9.49
CA ASP A 101 -17.01 2.92 -9.98
C ASP A 101 -17.38 3.16 -11.46
N SER A 102 -18.09 2.22 -12.06
CA SER A 102 -18.58 2.34 -13.46
C SER A 102 -19.57 3.49 -13.68
N LYS A 103 -20.12 4.07 -12.60
CA LYS A 103 -21.04 5.22 -12.63
C LYS A 103 -20.31 6.55 -12.38
N GLY A 104 -18.99 6.53 -12.18
CA GLY A 104 -18.17 7.70 -11.90
C GLY A 104 -18.15 8.16 -10.44
N ASN A 105 -18.75 7.40 -9.50
CA ASN A 105 -18.66 7.74 -8.08
C ASN A 105 -17.24 7.48 -7.58
N VAL A 106 -16.74 8.43 -6.78
CA VAL A 106 -15.40 8.37 -6.21
C VAL A 106 -15.48 7.88 -4.76
N ARG A 107 -14.62 6.92 -4.42
CA ARG A 107 -14.44 6.43 -3.06
C ARG A 107 -12.96 6.37 -2.73
N THR A 108 -12.59 6.67 -1.50
CA THR A 108 -11.23 6.43 -1.02
C THR A 108 -11.07 4.98 -0.59
N PHE A 109 -9.88 4.41 -0.78
CA PHE A 109 -9.56 3.07 -0.31
C PHE A 109 -8.14 3.03 0.27
N SER A 110 -7.91 2.13 1.23
CA SER A 110 -6.58 1.92 1.82
C SER A 110 -5.68 1.11 0.89
N LYS A 111 -4.38 1.43 0.83
CA LYS A 111 -3.39 0.72 0.01
C LYS A 111 -3.42 -0.80 0.31
N PRO A 112 -3.38 -1.68 -0.72
CA PRO A 112 -3.23 -3.12 -0.54
C PRO A 112 -2.01 -3.46 0.33
N GLY A 113 -2.09 -4.49 1.17
CA GLY A 113 -0.97 -4.85 2.07
C GLY A 113 -0.79 -3.93 3.28
N THR A 114 -1.56 -2.84 3.40
CA THR A 114 -1.71 -2.15 4.68
C THR A 114 -2.56 -3.04 5.57
N SER A 115 -1.93 -4.02 6.22
CA SER A 115 -2.54 -4.78 7.30
C SER A 115 -3.10 -3.77 8.29
N ARG A 116 -4.43 -3.65 8.33
CA ARG A 116 -5.10 -3.10 9.51
C ARG A 116 -4.83 -4.11 10.60
N GLY A 117 -3.69 -3.97 11.28
CA GLY A 117 -3.42 -4.60 12.56
C GLY A 117 -4.56 -4.18 13.48
N GLY A 118 -5.56 -5.03 13.56
CA GLY A 118 -6.85 -4.67 14.10
C GLY A 118 -7.74 -5.86 13.87
N PHE A 119 -7.93 -6.62 14.94
CA PHE A 119 -9.02 -7.56 15.13
C PHE A 119 -10.34 -6.83 14.84
N THR A 120 -10.69 -6.62 13.57
CA THR A 120 -12.06 -6.31 13.23
C THR A 120 -12.78 -7.63 13.32
N SER A 121 -13.39 -7.85 14.48
CA SER A 121 -14.44 -8.81 14.74
C SER A 121 -15.54 -8.67 13.69
N GLY A 122 -15.28 -9.17 12.49
CA GLY A 122 -16.30 -9.58 11.54
C GLY A 122 -16.74 -10.98 11.95
N SER A 123 -17.21 -11.11 13.19
CA SER A 123 -18.09 -12.20 13.58
C SER A 123 -19.29 -12.07 12.67
N ARG A 124 -19.23 -12.74 11.53
CA ARG A 124 -20.43 -13.16 10.83
C ARG A 124 -21.08 -14.10 11.83
N SER A 125 -21.98 -13.56 12.64
CA SER A 125 -22.98 -14.33 13.38
C SER A 125 -23.85 -15.03 12.34
N ARG A 126 -23.30 -16.06 11.69
CA ARG A 126 -24.08 -17.10 11.05
C ARG A 126 -24.44 -18.03 12.19
N GLY A 127 -25.72 -17.98 12.56
CA GLY A 127 -26.29 -18.92 13.50
C GLY A 127 -25.90 -20.34 13.16
N GLY A 128 -25.53 -21.06 14.22
CA GLY A 128 -25.49 -22.51 14.25
C GLY A 128 -26.05 -22.90 15.61
N SER A 129 -27.37 -22.98 15.71
CA SER A 129 -27.99 -23.84 16.71
C SER A 129 -27.48 -25.25 16.46
N PHE A 130 -26.76 -25.80 17.41
CA PHE A 130 -26.74 -27.24 17.63
C PHE A 130 -26.97 -27.44 19.13
N GLY A 131 -28.24 -27.74 19.44
CA GLY A 131 -28.57 -28.47 20.65
C GLY A 131 -28.11 -29.92 20.52
N GLY A 132 -27.88 -30.55 21.67
CA GLY A 132 -27.40 -31.92 21.83
C GLY A 132 -26.50 -32.01 23.05
#